data_AF-A0A941WNJ5-F1
#
_entry.id   AF-A0A941WNJ5-F1
#
_cell.length_a   1.000
_cell.length_b   1.000
_cell.length_c   1.000
_cell.angle_alpha   90.00
_cell.angle_beta   90.00
_cell.angle_gamma   90.00
#
_symmetry.space_group_name_H-M   'P 1'
#
loop_
_entity.id
_entity.type
_entity.pdbx_description
1 polymer ?
#
loop_
_entity_poly.entity_id
_entity_poly.type
_entity_poly.pdbx_seq_one_letter_code
_entity_poly.pdbx_strand_id
1 'polypeptide(L)'
;METTIKKAAKINQSITLKALIIGFLTLILLIPGLMIQDLIRERQNRSLETIEKINNKWSNAQTFCGPVISIPYTTTQVNPDNKTTIQEHLLNITPENLNITTQLFPEERYYGIYKTILYKSEIDITGNFDKINFPKPENSIIHWEQAYLSIGVSDLRGITENIDFKLYNKQLSVEATGNLDTQIGKMLVMPLKNTDPLLFSQPQT
;
A
#
# COMPACT_ATOMS: atom_id res chain seq x y z
N MET A 1 50.34 7.29 -69.44
CA MET A 1 48.99 6.89 -68.95
C MET A 1 49.06 5.62 -68.08
N GLU A 2 50.17 5.35 -67.37
CA GLU A 2 50.38 4.08 -66.65
C GLU A 2 50.48 4.22 -65.12
N THR A 3 50.55 5.45 -64.59
CA THR A 3 50.74 5.69 -63.16
C THR A 3 49.44 5.62 -62.35
N THR A 4 48.27 5.77 -62.98
CA THR A 4 46.96 5.69 -62.33
C THR A 4 46.55 4.27 -61.96
N ILE A 5 46.93 3.27 -62.79
CA ILE A 5 46.53 1.87 -62.60
C ILE A 5 47.29 1.20 -61.44
N LYS A 6 48.58 1.50 -61.25
CA LYS A 6 49.35 0.97 -60.09
C LYS A 6 48.85 1.50 -58.75
N LYS A 7 48.35 2.74 -58.71
CA LYS A 7 47.80 3.34 -57.47
C LYS A 7 46.48 2.65 -57.07
N ALA A 8 45.64 2.29 -58.04
CA ALA A 8 44.41 1.53 -57.82
C ALA A 8 44.69 0.11 -57.28
N ALA A 9 45.73 -0.58 -57.79
CA ALA A 9 46.11 -1.91 -57.29
C ALA A 9 46.65 -1.89 -55.84
N LYS A 10 47.38 -0.82 -55.45
CA LYS A 10 47.93 -0.66 -54.09
C LYS A 10 46.84 -0.38 -53.04
N ILE A 11 45.73 0.24 -53.43
CA ILE A 11 44.59 0.53 -52.56
C ILE A 11 43.94 -0.79 -52.07
N ASN A 12 43.80 -1.79 -52.95
CA ASN A 12 43.21 -3.09 -52.61
C ASN A 12 44.08 -3.99 -51.71
N GLN A 13 45.37 -3.69 -51.55
CA GLN A 13 46.29 -4.43 -50.66
C GLN A 13 46.59 -3.68 -49.34
N SER A 14 46.07 -2.47 -49.15
CA SER A 14 46.32 -1.69 -47.94
C SER A 14 45.54 -2.26 -46.75
N ILE A 15 46.25 -2.69 -45.71
CA ILE A 15 45.68 -3.17 -44.44
C ILE A 15 44.73 -2.12 -43.83
N THR A 16 45.06 -0.83 -43.98
CA THR A 16 44.22 0.28 -43.51
C THR A 16 42.84 0.32 -44.18
N LEU A 17 42.77 0.04 -45.49
CA LEU A 17 41.48 0.01 -46.19
C LEU A 17 40.62 -1.16 -45.72
N LYS A 18 41.23 -2.34 -45.51
CA LYS A 18 40.53 -3.51 -44.97
C LYS A 18 40.01 -3.24 -43.55
N ALA A 19 40.82 -2.62 -42.69
CA ALA A 19 40.40 -2.22 -41.35
C ALA A 19 39.23 -1.22 -41.37
N LEU A 20 39.25 -0.25 -42.29
CA LEU A 20 38.16 0.72 -42.46
C LEU A 20 36.86 0.05 -42.93
N ILE A 21 36.94 -0.90 -43.87
CA ILE A 21 35.78 -1.67 -44.33
C ILE A 21 35.19 -2.49 -43.19
N ILE A 22 36.03 -3.16 -42.39
CA ILE A 22 35.58 -3.92 -41.22
C ILE A 22 34.90 -2.98 -40.22
N GLY A 23 35.52 -1.83 -39.90
CA GLY A 23 34.92 -0.82 -39.01
C GLY A 23 33.57 -0.32 -39.51
N PHE A 24 33.46 -0.01 -40.80
CA PHE A 24 32.20 0.41 -41.41
C PHE A 24 31.15 -0.69 -41.36
N LEU A 25 31.52 -1.94 -41.66
CA LEU A 25 30.62 -3.09 -41.57
C LEU A 25 30.16 -3.30 -40.12
N THR A 26 31.04 -3.18 -39.14
CA THR A 26 30.67 -3.29 -37.71
C THR A 26 29.69 -2.19 -37.29
N LEU A 27 29.85 -0.97 -37.79
CA LEU A 27 28.89 0.12 -37.54
C LEU A 27 27.52 -0.20 -38.13
N ILE A 28 27.47 -0.75 -39.34
CA ILE A 28 26.22 -1.19 -39.96
C ILE A 28 25.55 -2.29 -39.13
N LEU A 29 26.31 -3.26 -38.62
CA LEU A 29 25.78 -4.31 -37.75
C LEU A 29 25.36 -3.80 -36.36
N LEU A 30 25.86 -2.64 -35.92
CA LEU A 30 25.42 -2.04 -34.66
C LEU A 30 23.95 -1.57 -34.73
N ILE A 31 23.50 -1.10 -35.90
CA ILE A 31 22.12 -0.62 -36.11
C ILE A 31 21.09 -1.70 -35.76
N PRO A 32 21.10 -2.91 -36.36
CA PRO A 32 20.15 -3.96 -35.98
C PRO A 32 20.32 -4.42 -34.52
N GLY A 33 21.54 -4.37 -33.98
CA GLY A 33 21.79 -4.66 -32.56
C GLY A 33 21.04 -3.69 -31.64
N LEU A 34 21.11 -2.39 -31.92
CA LEU A 34 20.36 -1.36 -31.19
C LEU A 34 18.85 -1.52 -31.36
N MET A 35 18.38 -1.83 -32.57
CA MET A 35 16.94 -2.07 -32.81
C MET A 35 16.39 -3.24 -31.99
N ILE A 36 17.16 -4.33 -31.85
CA ILE A 36 16.77 -5.47 -31.01
C ILE A 36 16.72 -5.06 -29.54
N GLN A 37 17.71 -4.30 -29.06
CA GLN A 37 17.71 -3.80 -27.68
C GLN A 37 16.50 -2.88 -27.40
N ASP A 38 16.16 -2.01 -28.36
CA ASP A 38 15.00 -1.13 -28.27
C ASP A 38 13.69 -1.95 -28.23
N LEU A 39 13.56 -2.97 -29.06
CA LEU A 39 12.41 -3.87 -29.05
C LEU A 39 12.27 -4.63 -27.73
N ILE A 40 13.38 -5.12 -27.16
CA ILE A 40 13.41 -5.78 -25.85
C ILE A 40 12.96 -4.80 -24.77
N ARG A 41 13.48 -3.57 -24.78
CA ARG A 41 13.10 -2.53 -23.83
C ARG A 41 11.62 -2.16 -23.94
N GLU A 42 11.09 -2.05 -25.15
CA GLU A 42 9.66 -1.81 -25.36
C GLU A 42 8.80 -2.95 -24.78
N ARG A 43 9.20 -4.21 -25.00
CA ARG A 43 8.51 -5.38 -24.45
C ARG A 43 8.51 -5.39 -22.92
N GLN A 44 9.64 -5.07 -22.30
CA GLN A 44 9.74 -4.97 -20.83
C GLN A 44 8.83 -3.85 -20.30
N ASN A 45 8.89 -2.66 -20.89
CA ASN A 45 8.07 -1.52 -20.48
C ASN A 45 6.58 -1.82 -20.63
N ARG A 46 6.17 -2.42 -21.76
CA ARG A 46 4.77 -2.81 -22.00
C ARG A 46 4.27 -3.83 -20.99
N SER A 47 5.13 -4.77 -20.57
CA SER A 47 4.81 -5.73 -19.52
C SER A 47 4.57 -5.03 -18.18
N LEU A 48 5.44 -4.09 -17.79
CA LEU A 48 5.29 -3.31 -16.56
C LEU A 48 4.02 -2.44 -16.56
N GLU A 49 3.76 -1.71 -17.65
CA GLU A 49 2.52 -0.96 -17.84
C GLU A 49 1.28 -1.85 -17.72
N THR A 50 1.37 -3.08 -18.20
CA THR A 50 0.25 -4.03 -18.15
C THR A 50 0.00 -4.50 -16.71
N ILE A 51 1.04 -4.79 -15.94
CA ILE A 51 0.93 -5.13 -14.51
C ILE A 51 0.29 -3.95 -13.75
N GLU A 52 0.73 -2.73 -14.01
CA GLU A 52 0.16 -1.53 -13.37
C GLU A 52 -1.33 -1.34 -13.74
N LYS A 53 -1.70 -1.54 -15.00
CA LYS A 53 -3.11 -1.49 -15.44
C LYS A 53 -3.96 -2.54 -14.76
N ILE A 54 -3.42 -3.73 -14.52
CA ILE A 54 -4.09 -4.77 -13.74
C ILE A 54 -4.23 -4.28 -12.30
N ASN A 55 -3.16 -3.93 -11.60
CA ASN A 55 -3.24 -3.48 -10.20
C ASN A 55 -4.22 -2.30 -9.99
N ASN A 56 -4.30 -1.38 -10.95
CA ASN A 56 -5.25 -0.26 -10.91
C ASN A 56 -6.73 -0.68 -11.04
N LYS A 57 -7.03 -1.82 -11.67
CA LYS A 57 -8.39 -2.37 -11.78
C LYS A 57 -8.79 -3.21 -10.58
N TRP A 58 -7.84 -3.93 -9.99
CA TRP A 58 -8.05 -4.73 -8.80
C TRP A 58 -7.58 -3.94 -7.58
N SER A 59 -6.40 -4.26 -7.07
CA SER A 59 -5.77 -3.52 -5.99
C SER A 59 -4.26 -3.58 -6.12
N ASN A 60 -3.58 -2.60 -5.53
CA ASN A 60 -2.14 -2.65 -5.32
C ASN A 60 -1.80 -3.59 -4.16
N ALA A 61 -0.50 -3.76 -3.89
CA ALA A 61 -0.02 -4.48 -2.72
C ALA A 61 -0.73 -3.99 -1.44
N GLN A 62 -1.27 -4.95 -0.69
CA GLN A 62 -2.00 -4.67 0.54
C GLN A 62 -1.08 -4.71 1.76
N THR A 63 -1.10 -3.63 2.53
CA THR A 63 -0.53 -3.59 3.87
C THR A 63 -1.67 -3.48 4.86
N PHE A 64 -1.66 -4.36 5.85
CA PHE A 64 -2.67 -4.41 6.91
C PHE A 64 -2.07 -3.89 8.21
N CYS A 65 -2.75 -2.95 8.87
CA CYS A 65 -2.43 -2.51 10.21
C CYS A 65 -3.43 -3.12 11.18
N GLY A 66 -2.93 -3.61 12.32
CA GLY A 66 -3.75 -4.25 13.35
C GLY A 66 -4.86 -3.34 13.90
N PRO A 67 -5.86 -3.93 14.56
CA PRO A 67 -6.97 -3.19 15.13
C PRO A 67 -6.50 -2.27 16.26
N VAL A 68 -7.02 -1.04 16.30
CA VAL A 68 -6.79 -0.07 17.38
C VAL A 68 -8.12 0.49 17.85
N ILE A 69 -8.37 0.49 19.15
CA ILE A 69 -9.52 1.18 19.73
C ILE A 69 -9.11 2.64 19.98
N SER A 70 -9.86 3.57 19.41
CA SER A 70 -9.64 5.00 19.54
C SER A 70 -10.80 5.63 20.32
N ILE A 71 -10.48 6.30 21.43
CA ILE A 71 -11.45 6.94 22.32
C ILE A 71 -11.12 8.43 22.43
N PRO A 72 -11.98 9.34 21.93
CA PRO A 72 -11.78 10.76 22.08
C PRO A 72 -11.93 11.20 23.54
N TYR A 73 -11.08 12.11 23.99
CA TYR A 73 -11.22 12.77 25.29
C TYR A 73 -10.86 14.25 25.19
N THR A 74 -11.55 15.07 25.98
CA THR A 74 -11.29 16.51 26.07
C THR A 74 -10.60 16.83 27.38
N THR A 75 -9.60 17.71 27.36
CA THR A 75 -8.97 18.25 28.55
C THR A 75 -9.21 19.75 28.64
N THR A 76 -9.61 20.23 29.82
CA THR A 76 -9.80 21.66 30.07
C THR A 76 -8.58 22.22 30.79
N GLN A 77 -7.87 23.14 30.14
CA GLN A 77 -6.76 23.89 30.74
C GLN A 77 -7.15 25.35 30.93
N VAL A 78 -6.91 25.88 32.13
CA VAL A 78 -7.06 27.30 32.42
C VAL A 78 -5.71 27.96 32.22
N ASN A 79 -5.61 28.83 31.22
CA ASN A 79 -4.39 29.59 30.98
C ASN A 79 -4.18 30.66 32.07
N PRO A 80 -2.93 31.14 32.27
CA PRO A 80 -2.62 32.23 33.22
C PRO A 80 -3.44 33.52 32.99
N ASP A 81 -3.98 33.69 31.78
CA ASP A 81 -4.84 34.82 31.36
C ASP A 81 -6.35 34.58 31.63
N ASN A 82 -6.68 33.62 32.50
CA ASN A 82 -8.05 33.21 32.86
C ASN A 82 -8.94 32.74 31.69
N LYS A 83 -8.32 32.37 30.56
CA LYS A 83 -9.01 31.80 29.39
C LYS A 83 -9.01 30.29 29.48
N THR A 84 -10.21 29.71 29.44
CA THR A 84 -10.42 28.26 29.35
C THR A 84 -10.18 27.79 27.93
N THR A 85 -9.20 26.91 27.73
CA THR A 85 -8.95 26.23 26.46
C THR A 85 -9.32 24.76 26.58
N ILE A 86 -10.20 24.31 25.69
CA ILE A 86 -10.57 22.90 25.54
C ILE A 86 -9.68 22.32 24.44
N GLN A 87 -8.96 21.25 24.76
CA GLN A 87 -8.14 20.51 23.81
C GLN A 87 -8.71 19.11 23.63
N GLU A 88 -8.94 18.72 22.38
CA GLU A 88 -9.34 17.36 22.00
C GLU A 88 -8.11 16.48 21.80
N HIS A 89 -8.18 15.28 22.34
CA HIS A 89 -7.13 14.27 22.26
C HIS A 89 -7.75 12.92 21.91
N LEU A 90 -6.91 12.00 21.41
CA LEU A 90 -7.32 10.64 21.07
C LEU A 90 -6.51 9.65 21.90
N LEU A 91 -7.20 8.80 22.65
CA LEU A 91 -6.60 7.66 23.33
C LEU A 91 -6.63 6.44 22.39
N ASN A 92 -5.46 5.94 22.02
CA ASN A 92 -5.31 4.78 21.14
C ASN A 92 -4.87 3.56 21.95
N ILE A 93 -5.61 2.47 21.81
CA ILE A 93 -5.44 1.24 22.60
C ILE A 93 -5.27 0.09 21.62
N THR A 94 -4.16 -0.61 21.76
CA THR A 94 -3.83 -1.79 20.95
C THR A 94 -4.26 -3.07 21.68
N PRO A 95 -4.55 -4.16 20.95
CA PRO A 95 -4.83 -5.44 21.57
C PRO A 95 -3.60 -5.97 22.29
N GLU A 96 -3.80 -6.64 23.43
CA GLU A 96 -2.72 -7.34 24.13
C GLU A 96 -2.24 -8.54 23.32
N ASN A 97 -3.20 -9.28 22.75
CA ASN A 97 -2.96 -10.42 21.91
C ASN A 97 -3.67 -10.22 20.57
N LEU A 98 -2.94 -10.41 19.47
CA LEU A 98 -3.45 -10.32 18.11
C LEU A 98 -2.99 -11.55 17.33
N ASN A 99 -3.96 -12.33 16.86
CA ASN A 99 -3.71 -13.47 15.99
C ASN A 99 -4.39 -13.22 14.64
N ILE A 100 -3.58 -13.29 13.58
CA ILE A 100 -3.99 -13.08 12.20
C ILE A 100 -3.69 -14.36 11.44
N THR A 101 -4.73 -14.99 10.91
CA THR A 101 -4.62 -16.17 10.04
C THR A 101 -5.01 -15.76 8.64
N THR A 102 -4.13 -16.03 7.67
CA THR A 102 -4.35 -15.65 6.28
C THR A 102 -4.16 -16.84 5.35
N GLN A 103 -5.12 -17.07 4.46
CA GLN A 103 -5.02 -18.03 3.37
C GLN A 103 -4.89 -17.28 2.05
N LEU A 104 -3.92 -17.67 1.21
CA LEU A 104 -3.66 -17.04 -0.08
C LEU A 104 -4.02 -17.99 -1.23
N PHE A 105 -4.83 -17.48 -2.15
CA PHE A 105 -5.26 -18.16 -3.35
C PHE A 105 -4.67 -17.45 -4.58
N PRO A 106 -3.62 -18.01 -5.20
CA PRO A 106 -3.07 -17.44 -6.43
C PRO A 106 -4.06 -17.64 -7.59
N GLU A 107 -4.37 -16.56 -8.29
CA GLU A 107 -5.23 -16.54 -9.48
C GLU A 107 -4.48 -15.96 -10.66
N GLU A 108 -4.48 -16.68 -11.78
CA GLU A 108 -3.91 -16.17 -13.02
C GLU A 108 -4.87 -15.18 -13.67
N ARG A 109 -4.36 -13.98 -13.97
CA ARG A 109 -5.10 -12.95 -14.69
C ARG A 109 -4.40 -12.59 -15.98
N TYR A 110 -5.20 -12.32 -17.00
CA TYR A 110 -4.74 -12.00 -18.34
C TYR A 110 -5.16 -10.58 -18.72
N TYR A 111 -4.25 -9.86 -19.37
CA TYR A 111 -4.56 -8.61 -20.03
C TYR A 111 -3.89 -8.59 -21.41
N GLY A 112 -4.68 -8.82 -22.45
CA GLY A 112 -4.17 -9.07 -23.79
C GLY A 112 -3.37 -10.38 -23.84
N ILE A 113 -2.13 -10.32 -24.31
CA ILE A 113 -1.20 -11.47 -24.37
C ILE A 113 -0.35 -11.64 -23.10
N TYR A 114 -0.52 -10.75 -22.13
CA TYR A 114 0.27 -10.77 -20.89
C TYR A 114 -0.50 -11.48 -19.79
N LYS A 115 0.24 -12.24 -18.97
CA LYS A 115 -0.23 -12.99 -17.82
C LYS A 115 0.42 -12.44 -16.55
N THR A 116 -0.35 -12.35 -15.48
CA THR A 116 0.14 -12.08 -14.12
C THR A 116 -0.57 -12.96 -13.10
N ILE A 117 -0.01 -13.07 -11.90
CA ILE A 117 -0.60 -13.79 -10.78
C ILE A 117 -1.10 -12.73 -9.80
N LEU A 118 -2.41 -12.73 -9.54
CA LEU A 118 -3.01 -12.01 -8.42
C LEU A 118 -3.15 -12.97 -7.24
N TYR A 119 -3.19 -12.43 -6.03
CA TYR A 119 -3.41 -13.21 -4.82
C TYR A 119 -4.71 -12.75 -4.18
N LYS A 120 -5.73 -13.62 -4.17
CA LYS A 120 -6.91 -13.43 -3.31
C LYS A 120 -6.52 -13.90 -1.91
N SER A 121 -6.93 -13.17 -0.88
CA SER A 121 -6.64 -13.49 0.51
C SER A 121 -7.92 -13.61 1.32
N GLU A 122 -8.05 -14.69 2.09
CA GLU A 122 -9.02 -14.78 3.19
C GLU A 122 -8.25 -14.52 4.48
N ILE A 123 -8.69 -13.53 5.26
CA ILE A 123 -7.99 -13.03 6.45
C ILE A 123 -8.93 -13.11 7.64
N ASP A 124 -8.56 -13.94 8.63
CA ASP A 124 -9.23 -14.04 9.91
C ASP A 124 -8.40 -13.36 10.99
N ILE A 125 -9.03 -12.42 11.71
CA ILE A 125 -8.35 -11.62 12.73
C ILE A 125 -9.07 -11.82 14.05
N THR A 126 -8.31 -12.22 15.06
CA THR A 126 -8.81 -12.41 16.43
C THR A 126 -7.88 -11.69 17.39
N GLY A 127 -8.45 -11.03 18.39
CA GLY A 127 -7.65 -10.32 19.38
C GLY A 127 -8.42 -10.06 20.66
N ASN A 128 -7.66 -9.78 21.72
CA ASN A 128 -8.17 -9.43 23.04
C ASN A 128 -7.63 -8.06 23.44
N PHE A 129 -8.49 -7.26 24.07
CA PHE A 129 -8.13 -6.02 24.73
C PHE A 129 -8.28 -6.23 26.23
N ASP A 130 -7.22 -5.98 26.98
CA ASP A 130 -7.27 -5.98 28.45
C ASP A 130 -8.04 -4.74 28.96
N LYS A 131 -8.36 -4.72 30.25
CA LYS A 131 -8.99 -3.58 30.90
C LYS A 131 -8.16 -2.32 30.68
N ILE A 132 -8.81 -1.32 30.08
CA ILE A 132 -8.25 -0.01 29.80
C ILE A 132 -7.93 0.69 31.12
N ASN A 133 -6.70 0.58 31.59
CA ASN A 133 -6.24 1.30 32.78
C ASN A 133 -5.48 2.55 32.35
N PHE A 134 -6.24 3.62 32.07
CA PHE A 134 -5.65 4.92 31.73
C PHE A 134 -5.65 5.83 32.95
N PRO A 135 -4.52 6.45 33.33
CA PRO A 135 -4.51 7.47 34.37
C PRO A 135 -5.35 8.64 33.88
N LYS A 136 -6.56 8.80 34.42
CA LYS A 136 -7.48 9.88 34.08
C LYS A 136 -6.76 11.22 34.29
N PRO A 137 -6.47 11.98 33.22
CA PRO A 137 -5.86 13.30 33.37
C PRO A 137 -6.81 14.20 34.16
N GLU A 138 -6.29 15.04 35.03
CA GLU A 138 -7.12 16.02 35.74
C GLU A 138 -7.91 16.87 34.72
N ASN A 139 -9.18 17.16 35.03
CA ASN A 139 -10.09 17.91 34.15
C ASN A 139 -10.32 17.30 32.74
N SER A 140 -10.33 15.96 32.65
CA SER A 140 -10.67 15.24 31.42
C SER A 140 -12.10 14.70 31.37
N ILE A 141 -12.75 14.82 30.22
CA ILE A 141 -14.03 14.19 29.90
C ILE A 141 -13.78 13.17 28.78
N ILE A 142 -14.14 11.91 29.03
CA ILE A 142 -13.99 10.80 28.07
C ILE A 142 -15.30 10.63 27.31
N HIS A 143 -15.22 10.62 25.99
CA HIS A 143 -16.36 10.50 25.08
C HIS A 143 -16.55 9.05 24.61
N TRP A 144 -17.04 8.19 25.50
CA TRP A 144 -17.27 6.77 25.21
C TRP A 144 -18.27 6.55 24.06
N GLU A 145 -19.24 7.44 23.92
CA GLU A 145 -20.23 7.43 22.84
C GLU A 145 -19.62 7.69 21.45
N GLN A 146 -18.39 8.20 21.40
CA GLN A 146 -17.62 8.46 20.18
C GLN A 146 -16.48 7.46 20.00
N ALA A 147 -16.36 6.44 20.85
CA ALA A 147 -15.33 5.41 20.69
C ALA A 147 -15.55 4.60 19.41
N TYR A 148 -14.46 4.27 18.73
CA TYR A 148 -14.48 3.45 17.53
C TYR A 148 -13.27 2.52 17.47
N LEU A 149 -13.44 1.36 16.84
CA LEU A 149 -12.33 0.50 16.45
C LEU A 149 -11.92 0.85 15.02
N SER A 150 -10.63 1.02 14.78
CA SER A 150 -10.07 1.25 13.46
C SER A 150 -9.12 0.12 13.05
N ILE A 151 -9.11 -0.19 11.76
CA ILE A 151 -8.19 -1.12 11.12
C ILE A 151 -7.60 -0.44 9.90
N GLY A 152 -6.28 -0.38 9.80
CA GLY A 152 -5.61 0.23 8.65
C GLY A 152 -5.48 -0.71 7.46
N VAL A 153 -5.77 -0.21 6.27
CA VAL A 153 -5.61 -0.95 5.00
C VAL A 153 -5.01 -0.03 3.95
N SER A 154 -4.05 -0.50 3.16
CA SER A 154 -3.41 0.37 2.15
C SER A 154 -4.36 0.75 1.01
N ASP A 155 -5.27 -0.15 0.59
CA ASP A 155 -6.25 0.15 -0.45
C ASP A 155 -7.59 -0.58 -0.28
N LEU A 156 -8.63 0.18 0.05
CA LEU A 156 -10.01 -0.28 0.21
C LEU A 156 -10.58 -0.99 -1.04
N ARG A 157 -10.04 -0.72 -2.25
CA ARG A 157 -10.47 -1.40 -3.49
C ARG A 157 -10.19 -2.91 -3.48
N GLY A 158 -9.23 -3.36 -2.66
CA GLY A 158 -8.90 -4.77 -2.51
C GLY A 158 -9.91 -5.58 -1.69
N ILE A 159 -10.82 -4.92 -0.98
CA ILE A 159 -11.85 -5.57 -0.16
C ILE A 159 -13.01 -5.93 -1.08
N THR A 160 -13.16 -7.22 -1.36
CA THR A 160 -14.11 -7.72 -2.36
C THR A 160 -15.43 -8.21 -1.77
N GLU A 161 -15.44 -8.56 -0.50
CA GLU A 161 -16.58 -9.13 0.21
C GLU A 161 -16.93 -8.28 1.44
N ASN A 162 -18.14 -8.48 1.98
CA ASN A 162 -18.56 -7.80 3.19
C ASN A 162 -17.70 -8.25 4.37
N ILE A 163 -17.28 -7.29 5.18
CA ILE A 163 -16.47 -7.55 6.37
C ILE A 163 -17.43 -7.95 7.50
N ASP A 164 -17.31 -9.19 7.98
CA ASP A 164 -18.01 -9.62 9.19
C ASP A 164 -17.18 -9.25 10.41
N PHE A 165 -17.60 -8.24 11.15
CA PHE A 165 -16.95 -7.80 12.38
C PHE A 165 -17.82 -8.11 13.60
N LYS A 166 -17.23 -8.83 14.57
CA LYS A 166 -17.89 -9.22 15.82
C LYS A 166 -17.08 -8.73 17.01
N LEU A 167 -17.74 -8.00 17.89
CA LEU A 167 -17.18 -7.60 19.18
C LEU A 167 -18.05 -8.17 20.30
N TYR A 168 -17.45 -8.91 21.25
CA TYR A 168 -18.18 -9.58 22.34
C TYR A 168 -19.43 -10.34 21.86
N ASN A 169 -19.30 -11.05 20.73
CA ASN A 169 -20.38 -11.82 20.08
C ASN A 169 -21.52 -10.98 19.47
N LYS A 170 -21.39 -9.66 19.39
CA LYS A 170 -22.32 -8.75 18.69
C LYS A 170 -21.74 -8.34 17.35
N GLN A 171 -22.51 -8.55 16.29
CA GLN A 171 -22.13 -8.09 14.95
C GLN A 171 -22.30 -6.57 14.86
N LEU A 172 -21.28 -5.89 14.33
CA LEU A 172 -21.26 -4.44 14.16
C LEU A 172 -21.02 -4.09 12.70
N SER A 173 -21.63 -2.99 12.26
CA SER A 173 -21.42 -2.46 10.91
C SER A 173 -20.02 -1.89 10.77
N VAL A 174 -19.40 -2.17 9.63
CA VAL A 174 -18.08 -1.64 9.26
C VAL A 174 -18.27 -0.50 8.27
N GLU A 175 -17.68 0.64 8.57
CA GLU A 175 -17.68 1.82 7.70
C GLU A 175 -16.28 2.02 7.12
N ALA A 176 -16.18 2.06 5.80
CA ALA A 176 -14.92 2.37 5.13
C ALA A 176 -14.70 3.88 5.08
N THR A 177 -13.57 4.34 5.61
CA THR A 177 -13.23 5.76 5.66
C THR A 177 -11.80 6.01 5.21
N GLY A 178 -11.65 6.91 4.25
CA GLY A 178 -10.38 7.17 3.60
C GLY A 178 -9.49 8.17 4.32
N ASN A 179 -9.94 8.83 5.41
CA ASN A 179 -9.34 10.11 5.81
C ASN A 179 -9.44 10.56 7.29
N LEU A 180 -9.75 9.70 8.28
CA LEU A 180 -9.79 10.19 9.68
C LEU A 180 -8.45 10.12 10.44
N ASP A 181 -7.40 9.51 9.90
CA ASP A 181 -6.10 9.44 10.59
C ASP A 181 -4.92 9.63 9.63
N THR A 182 -4.08 10.62 9.95
CA THR A 182 -2.85 10.95 9.20
C THR A 182 -1.76 9.89 9.33
N GLN A 183 -1.85 8.99 10.33
CA GLN A 183 -0.84 7.96 10.58
C GLN A 183 -1.21 6.60 9.98
N ILE A 184 -2.50 6.28 9.86
CA ILE A 184 -2.99 4.95 9.45
C ILE A 184 -3.46 4.95 7.97
N GLY A 185 -3.65 6.11 7.35
CA GLY A 185 -4.05 6.22 5.95
C GLY A 185 -5.53 5.87 5.74
N LYS A 186 -5.83 4.91 4.85
CA LYS A 186 -7.21 4.43 4.68
C LYS A 186 -7.51 3.41 5.79
N MET A 187 -8.71 3.45 6.31
CA MET A 187 -9.09 2.54 7.40
C MET A 187 -10.54 2.10 7.31
N LEU A 188 -10.80 1.00 7.99
CA LEU A 188 -12.12 0.49 8.30
C LEU A 188 -12.42 0.89 9.74
N VAL A 189 -13.52 1.59 9.94
CA VAL A 189 -13.95 2.08 11.25
C VAL A 189 -15.24 1.38 11.65
N MET A 190 -15.27 0.90 12.90
CA MET A 190 -16.43 0.28 13.51
C MET A 190 -16.83 1.10 14.74
N PRO A 191 -17.94 1.88 14.68
CA PRO A 191 -18.36 2.69 15.82
C PRO A 191 -18.84 1.81 16.97
N LEU A 192 -18.34 2.06 18.18
CA LEU A 192 -18.68 1.31 19.39
C LEU A 192 -19.92 1.88 20.11
N LYS A 193 -20.51 2.96 19.58
CA LYS A 193 -21.72 3.62 20.12
C LYS A 193 -22.90 2.67 20.35
N ASN A 194 -22.98 1.58 19.59
CA ASN A 194 -24.08 0.62 19.65
C ASN A 194 -23.76 -0.62 20.49
N THR A 195 -22.63 -0.65 21.20
CA THR A 195 -22.29 -1.69 22.18
C THR A 195 -22.69 -1.26 23.58
N ASP A 196 -23.26 -2.19 24.36
CA ASP A 196 -23.86 -1.87 25.66
C ASP A 196 -22.86 -1.12 26.56
N PRO A 197 -23.28 -0.06 27.28
CA PRO A 197 -22.41 0.72 28.19
C PRO A 197 -21.72 -0.13 29.28
N LEU A 198 -22.24 -1.34 29.52
CA LEU A 198 -21.71 -2.32 30.47
C LEU A 198 -20.37 -2.94 30.01
N LEU A 199 -19.99 -2.82 28.73
CA LEU A 199 -18.71 -3.29 28.21
C LEU A 199 -17.55 -2.36 28.56
N PHE A 200 -17.86 -1.11 28.91
CA PHE A 200 -16.90 -0.08 29.31
C PHE A 200 -17.10 0.30 30.78
N SER A 201 -17.42 -0.68 31.63
CA SER A 201 -17.65 -0.48 33.06
C SER A 201 -16.56 0.43 33.66
N GLN A 202 -16.94 1.66 33.99
CA GLN A 202 -16.08 2.60 34.70
C GLN A 202 -15.61 1.95 36.00
N PRO A 203 -14.34 2.15 36.42
CA PRO A 203 -13.99 1.87 37.81
C PRO A 203 -14.82 2.81 38.70
N GLN A 204 -15.76 2.20 39.44
CA GLN A 204 -16.38 2.81 40.60
C GLN A 204 -15.29 2.93 41.67
N THR A 205 -14.75 4.12 41.84
CA THR A 205 -14.16 4.60 43.11
C THR A 205 -14.36 6.10 43.20
#